data_AF-A0A9X9LY28-F1
#
_entry.id   AF-A0A9X9LY28-F1
#
_cell.length_a   1.000
_cell.length_b   1.000
_cell.length_c   1.000
_cell.angle_alpha   90.00
_cell.angle_beta   90.00
_cell.angle_gamma   90.00
#
_symmetry.space_group_name_H-M   'P 1'
#
loop_
_entity.id
_entity.type
_entity.pdbx_description
1 polymer ?
#
loop_
_entity_poly.entity_id
_entity_poly.type
_entity_poly.pdbx_seq_one_letter_code
_entity_poly.pdbx_strand_id
1 'polypeptide(L)'
;LSLLSIVVLVLVKELNEQFKRKIKVVLPVDLVLIIAASFACYCTNMEITYGLEVVGHIPKGIPPPRAPPMNVLSAVITEAFGVALVGYVASLALAQGSAKKYKYSVDDNQEFLAHGLSNVIPSFFFCIPSAAAMG
;
A
#
# COMPACT_ATOMS: atom_id res chain seq x y z
N LEU A 1 14.31 8.06 15.29
CA LEU A 1 12.85 8.23 15.09
C LEU A 1 12.18 6.92 14.66
N SER A 2 12.69 6.24 13.64
CA SER A 2 12.10 5.01 13.10
C SER A 2 11.95 3.85 14.11
N LEU A 3 12.96 3.60 14.95
CA LEU A 3 12.87 2.62 16.04
C LEU A 3 11.77 2.97 17.05
N LEU A 4 11.69 4.24 17.46
CA LEU A 4 10.67 4.73 18.38
C LEU A 4 9.27 4.54 17.78
N SER A 5 9.06 4.91 16.52
CA SER A 5 7.77 4.76 15.84
C SER A 5 7.37 3.29 15.71
N ILE A 6 8.31 2.39 15.41
CA ILE A 6 8.04 0.95 15.35
C ILE A 6 7.60 0.43 16.72
N VAL A 7 8.32 0.78 17.79
CA VAL A 7 7.97 0.37 19.15
C VAL A 7 6.58 0.89 19.53
N VAL A 8 6.29 2.16 19.25
CA VAL A 8 4.97 2.76 19.51
C VAL A 8 3.87 2.05 18.72
N LEU A 9 4.06 1.76 17.43
CA LEU A 9 3.07 1.05 16.62
C LEU A 9 2.78 -0.33 17.16
N VAL A 10 3.82 -1.11 17.44
CA VAL A 10 3.67 -2.47 17.96
C VAL A 10 2.95 -2.44 19.31
N LEU A 11 3.36 -1.55 20.21
CA LEU A 11 2.78 -1.45 21.55
C LEU A 11 1.31 -0.99 21.51
N VAL A 12 0.99 0.00 20.67
CA VAL A 12 -0.40 0.44 20.50
C VAL A 12 -1.26 -0.65 19.84
N LYS A 13 -0.71 -1.40 18.88
CA LYS A 13 -1.43 -2.51 18.23
C LYS A 13 -1.69 -3.66 19.20
N GLU A 14 -0.72 -4.05 20.02
CA GLU A 14 -0.91 -5.04 21.08
C GLU A 14 -1.92 -4.59 22.13
N LEU A 15 -1.84 -3.34 22.59
CA LEU A 15 -2.82 -2.79 23.53
C LEU A 15 -4.22 -2.76 22.90
N ASN A 16 -4.33 -2.38 21.64
CA ASN A 16 -5.61 -2.37 20.94
C ASN A 16 -6.22 -3.79 20.86
N GLU A 17 -5.42 -4.82 20.56
CA GLU A 17 -5.85 -6.23 20.59
C GLU A 17 -6.26 -6.69 22.00
N GLN A 18 -5.47 -6.37 23.03
CA GLN A 18 -5.76 -6.74 24.43
C GLN A 18 -7.06 -6.09 24.95
N PHE A 19 -7.36 -4.86 24.52
CA PHE A 19 -8.55 -4.11 24.93
C PHE A 19 -9.71 -4.16 23.92
N LYS A 20 -9.62 -4.97 22.86
CA LYS A 20 -10.70 -5.18 21.85
C LYS A 20 -12.06 -5.53 22.45
N ARG A 21 -12.08 -6.19 23.62
CA ARG A 21 -13.33 -6.57 24.30
C ARG A 21 -14.11 -5.36 24.84
N LYS A 22 -13.45 -4.22 25.07
CA LYS A 22 -14.03 -3.02 25.70
C LYS A 22 -14.18 -1.85 24.72
N ILE A 23 -13.34 -1.79 23.68
CA ILE A 23 -13.37 -0.74 22.65
C ILE A 23 -13.74 -1.38 21.32
N LYS A 24 -14.95 -1.09 20.83
CA LYS A 24 -15.51 -1.64 19.58
C LYS A 24 -15.08 -0.85 18.33
N VAL A 25 -14.19 0.12 18.49
CA VAL A 25 -13.77 1.05 17.43
C VAL A 25 -12.39 0.65 16.93
N VAL A 26 -12.26 0.43 15.62
CA VAL A 26 -10.97 0.27 14.96
C VAL A 26 -10.31 1.64 14.88
N LEU A 27 -9.34 1.90 15.77
CA LEU A 27 -8.60 3.16 15.76
C LEU A 27 -7.61 3.17 14.58
N PRO A 28 -7.59 4.21 13.73
CA PRO A 28 -6.60 4.35 12.65
C PRO A 28 -5.26 4.81 13.22
N VAL A 29 -4.59 3.93 13.97
CA VAL A 29 -3.35 4.23 14.71
C VAL A 29 -2.24 4.74 13.79
N ASP A 30 -2.10 4.13 12.61
CA ASP A 30 -1.08 4.52 11.62
C ASP A 30 -1.26 5.99 11.20
N LEU A 31 -2.51 6.42 10.98
CA LEU A 31 -2.84 7.80 10.61
C LEU A 31 -2.49 8.77 11.75
N VAL A 32 -2.88 8.45 12.98
CA VAL A 32 -2.59 9.28 14.16
C VAL A 32 -1.08 9.44 14.34
N LEU A 33 -0.32 8.36 14.16
CA LEU A 33 1.13 8.39 14.28
C LEU A 33 1.77 9.27 13.20
N ILE A 34 1.35 9.16 11.94
CA ILE A 34 1.85 9.98 10.84
C ILE A 34 1.60 11.47 11.14
N ILE A 35 0.40 11.82 11.62
CA ILE A 35 0.04 13.20 11.98
C ILE A 35 0.94 13.70 13.13
N ALA A 36 1.08 12.92 14.19
CA ALA A 36 1.88 13.29 15.36
C ALA A 36 3.38 13.45 15.01
N ALA A 37 3.92 12.51 14.22
CA ALA A 37 5.31 12.56 13.77
C ALA A 37 5.57 13.77 12.84
N SER A 38 4.65 14.04 11.90
CA SER A 38 4.75 15.20 11.01
C SER A 38 4.70 16.50 11.79
N PHE A 39 3.79 16.62 12.76
CA PHE A 39 3.68 17.79 13.63
C PHE A 39 4.93 17.98 14.50
N ALA A 40 5.47 16.90 15.08
CA ALA A 40 6.70 16.95 15.85
C ALA A 40 7.91 17.37 15.00
N CYS A 41 8.03 16.85 13.78
CA CYS A 41 9.08 17.24 12.83
C CYS A 41 8.99 18.73 12.48
N TYR A 42 7.78 19.24 12.26
CA TYR A 42 7.51 20.65 11.98
C TYR A 42 7.88 21.57 13.17
N CYS A 43 7.44 21.25 14.39
CA CYS A 43 7.70 22.09 15.56
C CYS A 43 9.18 22.14 15.97
N THR A 44 9.93 21.06 15.74
CA THR A 44 11.32 20.95 16.19
C THR A 44 12.35 21.17 15.08
N ASN A 45 11.91 21.48 13.84
CA ASN A 45 12.78 21.63 12.66
C ASN A 45 13.85 20.52 12.58
N MET A 46 13.40 19.25 12.67
CA MET A 46 14.30 18.09 12.74
C MET A 46 15.20 17.96 11.51
N GLU A 47 14.74 18.45 10.36
CA GLU A 47 15.51 18.49 9.11
C GLU A 47 16.82 19.27 9.30
N ILE A 48 16.75 20.48 9.84
CA ILE A 48 17.90 21.38 10.01
C ILE A 48 18.74 20.98 11.23
N THR A 49 18.08 20.59 12.32
CA THR A 49 18.75 20.33 13.61
C THR A 49 19.45 18.97 13.64
N TYR A 50 18.88 17.96 12.98
CA TYR A 50 19.36 16.57 13.01
C TYR A 50 19.72 16.01 11.63
N GLY A 51 19.62 16.80 10.56
CA GLY A 51 19.91 16.36 9.19
C GLY A 51 18.97 15.25 8.71
N LEU A 52 17.75 15.20 9.23
CA LEU A 52 16.79 14.14 8.88
C LEU A 52 16.22 14.37 7.48
N GLU A 53 16.16 13.32 6.66
CA GLU A 53 15.48 13.37 5.38
C GLU A 53 13.96 13.43 5.60
N VAL A 54 13.36 14.57 5.23
CA VAL A 54 11.92 14.81 5.32
C VAL A 54 11.30 14.67 3.94
N VAL A 55 10.07 14.14 3.87
CA VAL A 55 9.31 14.06 2.63
C VAL A 55 9.16 15.46 2.04
N GLY A 56 9.71 15.66 0.85
CA GLY A 56 9.73 16.95 0.16
C GLY A 56 8.38 17.33 -0.46
N HIS A 57 8.44 18.10 -1.54
CA HIS A 57 7.24 18.58 -2.21
C HIS A 57 6.44 17.44 -2.86
N ILE A 58 5.18 17.27 -2.43
CA ILE A 58 4.23 16.34 -3.05
C ILE A 58 3.42 17.12 -4.11
N PRO A 59 3.50 16.74 -5.39
CA PRO A 59 2.74 17.41 -6.44
C PRO A 59 1.24 17.30 -6.18
N LYS A 60 0.52 18.40 -6.43
CA LYS A 60 -0.93 18.45 -6.25
C LYS A 60 -1.63 18.01 -7.54
N GLY A 61 -2.67 17.20 -7.40
CA GLY A 61 -3.52 16.76 -8.51
C GLY A 61 -3.12 15.42 -9.12
N ILE A 62 -3.87 15.01 -10.14
CA ILE A 62 -3.63 13.76 -10.86
C ILE A 62 -2.62 14.05 -11.99
N PRO A 63 -1.57 13.23 -12.15
CA PRO A 63 -0.64 13.40 -13.26
C PRO A 63 -1.37 13.24 -14.61
N PRO A 64 -1.00 14.02 -15.65
CA PRO A 64 -1.60 13.86 -16.97
C PRO A 64 -1.28 12.47 -17.54
N PRO A 65 -2.20 11.85 -18.29
CA PRO A 65 -1.99 10.52 -18.84
C PRO A 65 -0.81 10.53 -19.84
N ARG A 66 0.17 9.66 -19.63
CA ARG A 66 1.34 9.49 -20.50
C ARG A 66 1.58 7.99 -20.75
N ALA A 67 1.80 7.62 -22.01
CA ALA A 67 2.12 6.24 -22.33
C ALA A 67 3.45 5.79 -21.69
N PRO A 68 3.49 4.57 -21.12
CA PRO A 68 4.73 4.02 -20.57
C PRO A 68 5.77 3.82 -21.69
N PRO A 69 7.05 4.10 -21.42
CA PRO A 69 8.09 4.04 -22.44
C PRO A 69 8.39 2.58 -22.82
N MET A 70 8.18 2.22 -24.08
CA MET A 70 8.34 0.83 -24.56
C MET A 70 9.80 0.43 -24.80
N ASN A 71 10.72 1.39 -24.85
CA ASN A 71 12.15 1.14 -25.04
C ASN A 71 12.80 0.39 -23.85
N VAL A 72 12.24 0.50 -22.64
CA VAL A 72 12.76 -0.20 -21.45
C VAL A 72 12.14 -1.60 -21.28
N LEU A 73 11.14 -1.97 -22.09
CA LEU A 73 10.39 -3.20 -21.92
C LEU A 73 11.29 -4.44 -21.95
N SER A 74 12.25 -4.50 -22.88
CA SER A 74 13.18 -5.64 -22.99
C SER A 74 14.05 -5.84 -21.75
N ALA A 75 14.35 -4.76 -21.02
CA ALA A 75 15.15 -4.83 -19.80
C ALA A 75 14.33 -5.31 -18.59
N VAL A 76 13.02 -5.01 -18.55
CA VAL A 76 12.17 -5.26 -17.38
C VAL A 76 11.18 -6.41 -17.54
N ILE A 77 11.00 -6.95 -18.76
CA ILE A 77 9.93 -7.94 -19.05
C ILE A 77 10.02 -9.18 -18.17
N THR A 78 11.22 -9.66 -17.89
CA THR A 78 11.47 -10.85 -17.07
C THR A 78 11.03 -10.62 -15.62
N GLU A 79 11.44 -9.49 -15.03
CA GLU A 79 11.07 -9.12 -13.66
C GLU A 79 9.58 -8.79 -13.56
N ALA A 80 9.05 -8.06 -14.55
CA ALA A 80 7.64 -7.69 -14.64
C ALA A 80 6.73 -8.93 -14.69
N PHE A 81 7.12 -9.97 -15.43
CA PHE A 81 6.38 -11.23 -15.46
C PHE A 81 6.32 -11.89 -14.07
N GLY A 82 7.44 -11.91 -13.33
CA GLY A 82 7.48 -12.43 -11.97
C GLY A 82 6.56 -11.66 -11.01
N VAL A 83 6.62 -10.32 -11.05
CA VAL A 83 5.77 -9.45 -10.22
C VAL A 83 4.30 -9.63 -10.57
N ALA A 84 3.96 -9.70 -11.86
CA ALA A 84 2.58 -9.90 -12.32
C ALA A 84 2.01 -11.25 -11.86
N LEU A 85 2.81 -12.33 -11.96
CA LEU A 85 2.41 -13.65 -11.52
C LEU A 85 2.17 -13.69 -10.01
N VAL A 86 3.11 -13.19 -9.21
CA VAL A 86 2.99 -13.17 -7.74
C VAL A 86 1.81 -12.30 -7.31
N GLY A 87 1.65 -11.11 -7.92
CA GLY A 87 0.54 -10.20 -7.63
C GLY A 87 -0.83 -10.80 -7.94
N TYR A 88 -0.95 -11.48 -9.09
CA TYR A 88 -2.19 -12.17 -9.47
C TYR A 88 -2.49 -13.34 -8.53
N VAL A 89 -1.52 -14.21 -8.25
CA VAL A 89 -1.71 -15.38 -7.38
C VAL A 89 -2.09 -14.95 -5.96
N ALA A 90 -1.45 -13.92 -5.40
CA ALA A 90 -1.82 -13.37 -4.10
C ALA A 90 -3.25 -12.80 -4.08
N SER A 91 -3.62 -12.07 -5.14
CA SER A 91 -4.97 -11.50 -5.27
C SER A 91 -6.04 -12.59 -5.41
N LEU A 92 -5.78 -13.61 -6.23
CA LEU A 92 -6.67 -14.74 -6.43
C LEU A 92 -6.83 -15.57 -5.15
N ALA A 93 -5.75 -15.79 -4.39
CA ALA A 93 -5.81 -16.52 -3.12
C ALA A 93 -6.74 -15.83 -2.10
N LEU A 94 -6.71 -14.49 -2.04
CA LEU A 94 -7.59 -13.70 -1.19
C LEU A 94 -9.05 -13.70 -1.69
N ALA A 95 -9.25 -13.63 -3.01
CA ALA A 95 -10.57 -13.75 -3.62
C ALA A 95 -11.21 -15.11 -3.31
N GLN A 96 -10.45 -16.20 -3.49
CA GLN A 96 -10.89 -17.57 -3.18
C GLN A 96 -11.14 -17.77 -1.67
N GLY A 97 -10.30 -17.19 -0.80
CA GLY A 97 -10.52 -17.20 0.64
C GLY A 97 -11.82 -16.51 1.04
N SER A 98 -12.13 -15.38 0.40
CA SER A 98 -13.40 -14.65 0.59
C SER A 98 -14.59 -15.43 0.03
N ALA A 99 -14.46 -16.02 -1.14
CA ALA A 99 -15.47 -16.88 -1.78
C ALA A 99 -15.86 -18.05 -0.87
N LYS A 100 -14.87 -18.72 -0.28
CA LYS A 100 -15.09 -19.81 0.69
C LYS A 100 -15.80 -19.33 1.95
N LYS A 101 -15.45 -18.14 2.46
CA LYS A 101 -16.05 -17.56 3.67
C LYS A 101 -17.51 -17.14 3.47
N TYR A 102 -17.82 -16.53 2.32
CA TYR A 102 -19.14 -15.98 2.02
C TYR A 102 -19.99 -16.87 1.09
N LYS A 103 -19.50 -18.07 0.74
CA LYS A 103 -20.19 -19.08 -0.06
C LYS A 103 -20.64 -18.60 -1.45
N TYR A 104 -19.78 -17.86 -2.15
CA TYR A 104 -19.95 -17.53 -3.57
C TYR A 104 -18.85 -18.21 -4.40
N SER A 105 -19.00 -18.19 -5.72
CA SER A 105 -17.99 -18.71 -6.67
C SER A 105 -17.20 -17.55 -7.27
N VAL A 106 -15.91 -17.76 -7.49
CA VAL A 106 -15.02 -16.83 -8.20
C VAL A 106 -14.68 -17.44 -9.57
N ASP A 107 -14.67 -16.61 -10.61
CA ASP A 107 -14.19 -16.97 -11.94
C ASP A 107 -12.75 -16.48 -12.10
N ASP A 108 -11.81 -17.42 -12.18
CA ASP A 108 -10.37 -17.13 -12.25
C ASP A 108 -10.00 -16.32 -13.51
N ASN A 109 -10.70 -16.52 -14.63
CA ASN A 109 -10.44 -15.80 -15.89
C ASN A 109 -10.90 -14.34 -15.78
N GLN A 110 -12.05 -14.12 -15.14
CA GLN A 110 -12.57 -12.79 -14.89
C GLN A 110 -11.64 -12.02 -13.94
N GLU A 111 -11.16 -12.67 -12.88
CA GLU A 111 -10.16 -12.08 -11.97
C GLU A 111 -8.84 -11.77 -12.68
N PHE A 112 -8.37 -12.65 -13.58
CA PHE A 112 -7.15 -12.40 -14.36
C PHE A 112 -7.29 -11.16 -15.26
N LEU A 113 -8.41 -11.07 -15.99
CA LEU A 113 -8.70 -9.92 -16.83
C LEU A 113 -8.83 -8.63 -16.01
N ALA A 114 -9.58 -8.67 -14.90
CA ALA A 114 -9.75 -7.54 -14.01
C ALA A 114 -8.41 -7.06 -13.43
N HIS A 115 -7.57 -7.99 -12.99
CA HIS A 115 -6.25 -7.71 -12.43
C HIS A 115 -5.28 -7.12 -13.48
N GLY A 116 -5.34 -7.62 -14.73
CA GLY A 116 -4.59 -7.04 -15.84
C GLY A 116 -5.02 -5.61 -16.13
N LEU A 117 -6.33 -5.38 -16.28
CA LEU A 117 -6.87 -4.04 -16.56
C LEU A 117 -6.59 -3.05 -15.42
N SER A 118 -6.65 -3.49 -14.16
CA SER A 118 -6.35 -2.65 -13.00
C SER A 118 -4.88 -2.24 -12.91
N ASN A 119 -3.98 -2.86 -13.66
CA ASN A 119 -2.58 -2.48 -13.75
C ASN A 119 -2.25 -1.75 -15.05
N VAL A 120 -2.87 -2.12 -16.18
CA VAL A 120 -2.66 -1.48 -17.48
C VAL A 120 -3.22 -0.06 -17.51
N ILE A 121 -4.46 0.16 -17.04
CA ILE A 121 -5.09 1.49 -17.11
C ILE A 121 -4.33 2.52 -16.24
N PRO A 122 -3.95 2.21 -14.99
CA PRO A 122 -3.21 3.17 -14.16
C PRO A 122 -1.74 3.36 -14.57
N SER A 123 -1.18 2.46 -15.40
CA SER A 123 0.19 2.64 -15.90
C SER A 123 0.38 3.96 -16.67
N PHE A 124 -0.69 4.47 -17.28
CA PHE A 124 -0.70 5.76 -17.95
C PHE A 124 -0.61 6.95 -16.99
N PHE A 125 -0.86 6.73 -15.69
CA PHE A 125 -0.84 7.75 -14.64
C PHE A 125 0.36 7.57 -13.69
N PHE A 126 1.40 6.86 -14.14
CA PHE A 126 2.62 6.59 -13.36
C PHE A 126 2.37 5.80 -12.06
N CYS A 127 1.32 4.98 -12.03
CA CYS A 127 1.05 4.09 -10.90
C CYS A 127 2.01 2.90 -10.89
N ILE A 128 2.37 2.45 -9.68
CA ILE A 128 3.09 1.20 -9.45
C ILE A 128 2.15 -0.01 -9.58
N PRO A 129 2.68 -1.21 -9.88
CA PRO A 129 1.89 -2.44 -9.90
C PRO A 129 1.16 -2.68 -8.56
N SER A 130 -0.12 -3.04 -8.65
CA SER A 130 -1.03 -3.23 -7.54
C SER A 130 -1.41 -4.71 -7.39
N ALA A 131 -1.58 -5.14 -6.15
CA ALA A 131 -2.15 -6.43 -5.77
C ALA A 131 -3.15 -6.24 -4.63
N ALA A 132 -3.95 -7.26 -4.35
CA ALA A 132 -4.92 -7.22 -3.26
C ALA A 132 -4.24 -6.92 -1.91
N ALA A 133 -4.79 -5.95 -1.18
CA ALA A 133 -4.33 -5.60 0.16
C ALA A 133 -4.90 -6.60 1.18
N MET A 134 -4.03 -7.16 2.02
CA MET A 134 -4.46 -7.92 3.20
C MET A 134 -4.72 -6.94 4.34
N GLY A 135 -5.98 -6.91 4.80
CA GLY A 135 -6.40 -6.18 6.00
C GLY A 135 -6.23 -6.97 7.28
#